data_AF-A0AAW8D098-F1
#
_entry.id   AF-A0AAW8D098-F1
#
_cell.length_a   1.000
_cell.length_b   1.000
_cell.length_c   1.000
_cell.angle_alpha   90.00
_cell.angle_beta   90.00
_cell.angle_gamma   90.00
#
_symmetry.space_group_name_H-M   'P 1'
#
loop_
_entity.id
_entity.type
_entity.pdbx_description
1 polymer ?
#
loop_
_entity_poly.entity_id
_entity_poly.type
_entity_poly.pdbx_seq_one_letter_code
_entity_poly.pdbx_strand_id
1 'polypeptide(L)'
;MYPQASPGGWQIIGVTDTPMWDLSRETPALLQPGDTVRFVDATSLKVALPVAEKVVAAPASANVEGGSAFEVRAAGLQALWQDGGRHGQARQGVSASGAMDQRSLQAASRLAGNASDAACLEMAYGGFQFVCRGEAVIAVAGADGPLTLTRADGAQWPLPRYQPIALADGDTVTFGEPVAGIRSYLAVRGGFAVAPVLGSCATDTLARIGPPAVAAGDVLAVRAVATGAIVGAAEAPLGDLPTVQEDVVLDIVLGPRTDWFTADALERLCGQAWLVTPQSNRVGIRLNGEAPLVRANTAELPSEGTARGSIQVPPSGQPVLFLADHPLTGGYPVIASVATHHLDRAGQIPVNARVRFQLVAGLGPVDIF
;
A
#
# COMPACT_ATOMS: atom_id res chain seq x y z
N MET A 1 23.66 6.86 -8.50
CA MET A 1 23.37 5.77 -9.47
C MET A 1 21.90 5.41 -9.36
N TYR A 2 21.21 5.21 -10.48
CA TYR A 2 19.84 4.72 -10.49
C TYR A 2 19.82 3.19 -10.34
N PRO A 3 19.23 2.62 -9.28
CA PRO A 3 19.19 1.17 -9.09
C PRO A 3 18.16 0.48 -10.00
N GLN A 4 17.17 1.24 -10.47
CA GLN A 4 16.13 0.81 -11.40
C GLN A 4 15.76 1.97 -12.33
N ALA A 5 15.03 1.69 -13.40
CA ALA A 5 14.49 2.71 -14.29
C ALA A 5 13.51 3.61 -13.53
N SER A 6 13.84 4.89 -13.39
CA SER A 6 12.99 5.91 -12.80
C SER A 6 13.10 7.22 -13.59
N PRO A 7 12.08 8.10 -13.54
CA PRO A 7 12.24 9.47 -14.00
C PRO A 7 13.39 10.16 -13.25
N GLY A 8 14.16 11.00 -13.94
CA GLY A 8 15.26 11.73 -13.34
C GLY A 8 15.75 12.85 -14.26
N GLY A 9 16.09 14.00 -13.68
CA GLY A 9 16.64 15.16 -14.41
C GLY A 9 18.16 15.27 -14.35
N TRP A 10 18.85 14.25 -13.83
CA TRP A 10 20.30 14.28 -13.64
C TRP A 10 21.04 13.97 -14.93
N GLN A 11 22.20 14.58 -15.12
CA GLN A 11 23.09 14.28 -16.23
C GLN A 11 23.66 12.86 -16.08
N ILE A 12 23.49 12.03 -17.11
CA ILE A 12 24.01 10.66 -17.14
C ILE A 12 25.46 10.71 -17.63
N ILE A 13 26.39 10.31 -16.77
CA ILE A 13 27.84 10.38 -17.04
C ILE A 13 28.51 9.00 -17.21
N GLY A 14 27.75 7.92 -17.07
CA GLY A 14 28.26 6.56 -17.18
C GLY A 14 27.25 5.51 -16.74
N VAL A 15 27.67 4.24 -16.83
CA VAL A 15 26.89 3.05 -16.44
C VAL A 15 27.78 2.11 -15.61
N THR A 16 27.16 1.23 -14.84
CA THR A 16 27.86 0.16 -14.11
C THR A 16 27.06 -1.12 -14.21
N ASP A 17 27.75 -2.24 -14.40
CA ASP A 17 27.16 -3.58 -14.41
C ASP A 17 26.95 -4.14 -12.99
N THR A 18 27.47 -3.43 -11.97
CA THR A 18 27.28 -3.84 -10.58
C THR A 18 25.87 -3.48 -10.13
N PRO A 19 25.02 -4.45 -9.74
CA PRO A 19 23.67 -4.13 -9.31
C PRO A 19 23.69 -3.42 -7.94
N MET A 20 23.09 -2.23 -7.88
CA MET A 20 22.95 -1.48 -6.62
C MET A 20 21.92 -2.09 -5.67
N TRP A 21 21.00 -2.88 -6.20
CA TRP A 21 19.94 -3.53 -5.45
C TRP A 21 19.86 -5.00 -5.84
N ASP A 22 19.95 -5.90 -4.86
CA ASP A 22 19.93 -7.35 -5.08
C ASP A 22 19.38 -8.09 -3.84
N LEU A 23 18.19 -8.66 -3.95
CA LEU A 23 17.51 -9.36 -2.85
C LEU A 23 18.22 -10.65 -2.41
N SER A 24 19.21 -11.16 -3.16
CA SER A 24 19.98 -12.34 -2.76
C SER A 24 21.09 -12.04 -1.74
N ARG A 25 21.40 -10.76 -1.52
CA ARG A 25 22.40 -10.32 -0.53
C ARG A 25 21.81 -10.26 0.87
N GLU A 26 22.67 -10.39 1.87
CA GLU A 26 22.31 -10.13 3.28
C GLU A 26 21.75 -8.72 3.46
N THR A 27 22.41 -7.73 2.85
CA THR A 27 21.90 -6.36 2.71
C THR A 27 21.64 -6.06 1.23
N PRO A 28 20.37 -5.94 0.80
CA PRO A 28 20.06 -5.79 -0.62
C PRO A 28 20.67 -4.55 -1.29
N ALA A 29 20.66 -3.42 -0.59
CA ALA A 29 21.30 -2.19 -1.07
C ALA A 29 22.82 -2.31 -0.95
N LEU A 30 23.52 -2.21 -2.08
CA LEU A 30 24.98 -2.30 -2.11
C LEU A 30 25.67 -1.22 -1.28
N LEU A 31 25.09 -0.01 -1.28
CA LEU A 31 25.62 1.15 -0.60
C LEU A 31 24.72 1.51 0.56
N GLN A 32 25.33 1.77 1.71
CA GLN A 32 24.66 2.19 2.93
C GLN A 32 24.98 3.67 3.25
N PRO A 33 24.08 4.37 3.97
CA PRO A 33 24.39 5.71 4.47
C PRO A 33 25.69 5.73 5.29
N GLY A 34 26.62 6.59 4.88
CA GLY A 34 27.95 6.71 5.50
C GLY A 34 29.10 6.07 4.71
N ASP A 35 28.80 5.27 3.69
CA ASP A 35 29.83 4.66 2.84
C ASP A 35 30.63 5.70 2.05
N THR A 36 31.92 5.45 1.88
CA THR A 36 32.77 6.21 0.97
C THR A 36 32.88 5.48 -0.36
N VAL A 37 32.53 6.16 -1.46
CA VAL A 37 32.49 5.55 -2.81
C VAL A 37 33.59 6.12 -3.69
N ARG A 38 34.32 5.24 -4.37
CA ARG A 38 35.28 5.60 -5.43
C ARG A 38 34.84 4.97 -6.75
N PHE A 39 34.54 5.80 -7.74
CA PHE A 39 34.30 5.32 -9.11
C PHE A 39 35.64 5.02 -9.80
N VAL A 40 35.69 3.91 -10.52
CA VAL A 40 36.83 3.49 -11.34
C VAL A 40 36.33 3.20 -12.75
N ASP A 41 37.11 3.58 -13.75
CA ASP A 41 36.80 3.25 -15.15
C ASP A 41 36.96 1.75 -15.36
N ALA A 42 35.85 1.04 -15.52
CA ALA A 42 35.84 -0.41 -15.70
C ALA A 42 36.59 -0.87 -16.97
N THR A 43 36.74 -0.01 -17.98
CA THR A 43 37.52 -0.33 -19.20
C THR A 43 39.02 -0.42 -18.93
N SER A 44 39.48 0.19 -17.83
CA SER A 44 40.89 0.16 -17.41
C SER A 44 41.25 -1.06 -16.55
N LEU A 45 40.25 -1.87 -16.16
CA LEU A 45 40.43 -3.05 -15.33
C LEU A 45 40.64 -4.30 -16.22
N LYS A 46 41.72 -5.06 -15.98
CA LYS A 46 41.88 -6.41 -16.55
C LYS A 46 40.94 -7.35 -15.80
N VAL A 47 39.80 -7.69 -16.38
CA VAL A 47 38.82 -8.60 -15.76
C VAL A 47 39.04 -10.03 -16.25
N ALA A 48 39.29 -10.96 -15.32
CA ALA A 48 39.04 -12.38 -15.54
C ALA A 48 37.58 -12.65 -15.15
N LEU A 49 36.79 -13.21 -16.05
CA LEU A 49 35.36 -13.46 -15.87
C LEU A 49 35.13 -14.66 -14.92
N PRO A 50 34.48 -14.49 -13.76
CA PRO A 50 33.76 -15.58 -13.13
C PRO A 50 32.40 -15.72 -13.83
N VAL A 51 32.01 -16.96 -14.12
CA VAL A 51 30.65 -17.27 -14.58
C VAL A 51 29.71 -17.06 -13.40
N ALA A 52 28.84 -16.06 -13.48
CA ALA A 52 27.80 -15.86 -12.48
C ALA A 52 26.71 -16.93 -12.65
N GLU A 53 26.60 -17.83 -11.68
CA GLU A 53 25.39 -18.64 -11.54
C GLU A 53 24.22 -17.73 -11.17
N LYS A 54 23.25 -17.64 -12.08
CA LYS A 54 21.94 -17.06 -11.80
C LYS A 54 21.20 -17.97 -10.82
N VAL A 55 21.39 -17.75 -9.52
CA VAL A 55 20.42 -18.24 -8.53
C VAL A 55 19.26 -17.26 -8.50
N VAL A 56 18.32 -17.44 -9.44
CA VAL A 56 16.99 -16.86 -9.31
C VAL A 56 16.27 -17.72 -8.30
N ALA A 57 16.39 -17.37 -7.02
CA ALA A 57 15.48 -17.91 -6.02
C ALA A 57 14.10 -17.30 -6.30
N ALA A 58 13.31 -17.98 -7.14
CA ALA A 58 11.87 -17.78 -7.16
C ALA A 58 11.38 -17.99 -5.71
N PRO A 59 10.51 -17.11 -5.18
CA PRO A 59 9.87 -17.41 -3.91
C PRO A 59 9.17 -18.75 -4.10
N ALA A 60 9.57 -19.75 -3.32
CA ALA A 60 9.03 -21.09 -3.41
C ALA A 60 7.51 -20.98 -3.25
N SER A 61 6.76 -21.30 -4.32
CA SER A 61 5.36 -21.67 -4.20
C SER A 61 5.34 -22.86 -3.25
N ALA A 62 4.93 -22.64 -2.01
CA ALA A 62 4.76 -23.71 -1.05
C ALA A 62 3.70 -24.63 -1.65
N ASN A 63 4.12 -25.80 -2.15
CA ASN A 63 3.21 -26.87 -2.49
C ASN A 63 2.51 -27.25 -1.19
N VAL A 64 1.25 -26.86 -1.05
CA VAL A 64 0.43 -27.24 0.08
C VAL A 64 -0.22 -28.58 -0.29
N GLU A 65 0.44 -29.68 0.08
CA GLU A 65 -0.21 -30.99 0.08
C GLU A 65 -1.37 -30.97 1.11
N GLY A 66 -2.61 -31.09 0.63
CA GLY A 66 -3.79 -31.32 1.46
C GLY A 66 -4.51 -30.08 2.05
N GLY A 67 -4.21 -28.86 1.58
CA GLY A 67 -4.85 -27.61 2.05
C GLY A 67 -5.86 -27.01 1.07
N SER A 68 -6.67 -26.07 1.55
CA SER A 68 -7.54 -25.27 0.67
C SER A 68 -6.75 -24.21 -0.10
N ALA A 69 -7.32 -23.74 -1.20
CA ALA A 69 -6.72 -22.72 -2.06
C ALA A 69 -7.79 -21.91 -2.79
N PHE A 70 -7.45 -20.71 -3.24
CA PHE A 70 -8.34 -19.87 -4.04
C PHE A 70 -7.81 -19.74 -5.46
N GLU A 71 -8.57 -20.20 -6.44
CA GLU A 71 -8.25 -20.03 -7.86
C GLU A 71 -8.86 -18.72 -8.36
N VAL A 72 -8.01 -17.76 -8.71
CA VAL A 72 -8.43 -16.42 -9.11
C VAL A 72 -9.01 -16.44 -10.51
N ARG A 73 -10.26 -16.00 -10.66
CA ARG A 73 -10.95 -15.87 -11.94
C ARG A 73 -10.80 -14.47 -12.52
N ALA A 74 -10.83 -13.46 -11.67
CA ALA A 74 -10.62 -12.07 -12.04
C ALA A 74 -9.89 -11.35 -10.90
N ALA A 75 -8.89 -10.55 -11.25
CA ALA A 75 -8.11 -9.79 -10.27
C ALA A 75 -8.66 -8.38 -9.98
N GLY A 76 -9.71 -7.95 -10.69
CA GLY A 76 -10.18 -6.57 -10.68
C GLY A 76 -9.13 -5.61 -11.23
N LEU A 77 -9.16 -4.35 -10.77
CA LEU A 77 -8.17 -3.34 -11.16
C LEU A 77 -6.79 -3.64 -10.56
N GLN A 78 -6.76 -4.05 -9.29
CA GLN A 78 -5.55 -4.31 -8.55
C GLN A 78 -5.85 -5.16 -7.31
N ALA A 79 -5.11 -6.26 -7.15
CA ALA A 79 -5.12 -7.10 -5.96
C ALA A 79 -3.67 -7.33 -5.50
N LEU A 80 -3.33 -6.87 -4.29
CA LEU A 80 -1.98 -6.89 -3.74
C LEU A 80 -1.93 -7.59 -2.40
N TRP A 81 -0.80 -8.24 -2.12
CA TRP A 81 -0.49 -8.75 -0.80
C TRP A 81 -0.13 -7.59 0.13
N GLN A 82 -0.81 -7.51 1.28
CA GLN A 82 -0.56 -6.48 2.27
C GLN A 82 -0.60 -7.09 3.68
N ASP A 83 0.28 -6.64 4.55
CA ASP A 83 0.33 -6.97 5.97
C ASP A 83 0.52 -5.69 6.80
N GLY A 84 0.92 -5.82 8.06
CA GLY A 84 1.22 -4.68 8.94
C GLY A 84 2.35 -3.76 8.45
N GLY A 85 3.12 -4.17 7.43
CA GLY A 85 4.17 -3.39 6.80
C GLY A 85 5.59 -3.88 7.12
N ARG A 86 6.53 -3.39 6.32
CA ARG A 86 7.96 -3.70 6.32
C ARG A 86 8.77 -2.68 7.13
N HIS A 87 8.51 -2.64 8.43
CA HIS A 87 9.15 -1.68 9.33
C HIS A 87 10.66 -1.92 9.49
N GLY A 88 11.41 -0.87 9.81
CA GLY A 88 12.85 -0.95 10.09
C GLY A 88 13.79 -0.94 8.87
N GLN A 89 13.26 -0.93 7.64
CA GLN A 89 14.08 -1.01 6.41
C GLN A 89 14.45 0.35 5.79
N ALA A 90 14.09 1.47 6.42
CA ALA A 90 14.32 2.81 5.87
C ALA A 90 15.80 3.15 5.63
N ARG A 91 16.72 2.60 6.45
CA ARG A 91 18.17 2.83 6.32
C ARG A 91 18.75 2.38 4.99
N GLN A 92 18.15 1.36 4.37
CA GLN A 92 18.55 0.83 3.07
C GLN A 92 17.67 1.32 1.92
N GLY A 93 16.86 2.36 2.15
CA GLY A 93 16.04 2.96 1.10
C GLY A 93 14.70 2.26 0.83
N VAL A 94 14.19 1.44 1.76
CA VAL A 94 12.90 0.74 1.60
C VAL A 94 11.83 1.30 2.54
N SER A 95 10.66 1.63 1.98
CA SER A 95 9.49 2.08 2.74
C SER A 95 8.80 0.92 3.47
N ALA A 96 7.98 1.24 4.48
CA ALA A 96 7.20 0.22 5.17
C ALA A 96 6.08 -0.37 4.31
N SER A 97 5.50 0.39 3.37
CA SER A 97 4.30 -0.05 2.65
C SER A 97 3.21 -0.54 3.62
N GLY A 98 2.58 -1.69 3.34
CA GLY A 98 1.52 -2.28 4.14
C GLY A 98 0.13 -1.84 3.71
N ALA A 99 -0.89 -2.29 4.42
CA ALA A 99 -2.27 -1.92 4.12
C ALA A 99 -2.49 -0.40 4.16
N MET A 100 -3.27 0.08 3.19
CA MET A 100 -3.67 1.49 3.10
C MET A 100 -4.71 1.87 4.17
N ASP A 101 -5.48 0.90 4.63
CA ASP A 101 -6.44 0.99 5.72
C ASP A 101 -6.15 -0.18 6.67
N GLN A 102 -5.38 0.13 7.71
CA GLN A 102 -4.88 -0.84 8.66
C GLN A 102 -6.01 -1.39 9.54
N ARG A 103 -7.01 -0.56 9.88
CA ARG A 103 -8.18 -1.00 10.66
C ARG A 103 -8.94 -2.12 9.95
N SER A 104 -9.16 -1.98 8.65
CA SER A 104 -9.86 -2.99 7.86
C SER A 104 -9.04 -4.27 7.67
N LEU A 105 -7.72 -4.16 7.45
CA LEU A 105 -6.84 -5.33 7.43
C LEU A 105 -6.90 -6.10 8.77
N GLN A 106 -6.82 -5.37 9.88
CA GLN A 106 -6.85 -5.96 11.21
C GLN A 106 -8.21 -6.60 11.51
N ALA A 107 -9.31 -5.96 11.12
CA ALA A 107 -10.66 -6.51 11.27
C ALA A 107 -10.79 -7.82 10.48
N ALA A 108 -10.44 -7.84 9.19
CA ALA A 108 -10.49 -9.06 8.39
C ALA A 108 -9.64 -10.18 9.01
N SER A 109 -8.42 -9.86 9.45
CA SER A 109 -7.51 -10.83 10.07
C SER A 109 -8.08 -11.41 11.37
N ARG A 110 -8.54 -10.57 12.30
CA ARG A 110 -9.14 -11.01 13.56
C ARG A 110 -10.39 -11.87 13.34
N LEU A 111 -11.26 -11.47 12.42
CA LEU A 111 -12.46 -12.22 12.05
C LEU A 111 -12.13 -13.60 11.49
N ALA A 112 -11.07 -13.73 10.70
CA ALA A 112 -10.58 -15.01 10.22
C ALA A 112 -9.85 -15.84 11.31
N GLY A 113 -9.62 -15.28 12.50
CA GLY A 113 -8.87 -15.94 13.58
C GLY A 113 -7.34 -15.84 13.44
N ASN A 114 -6.85 -14.89 12.65
CA ASN A 114 -5.42 -14.65 12.43
C ASN A 114 -4.89 -13.55 13.36
N ALA A 115 -3.56 -13.44 13.45
CA ALA A 115 -2.91 -12.26 14.03
C ALA A 115 -3.33 -10.99 13.27
N SER A 116 -3.51 -9.87 13.98
CA SER A 116 -4.06 -8.63 13.41
C SER A 116 -3.22 -8.03 12.29
N ASP A 117 -1.93 -8.36 12.21
CA ASP A 117 -0.98 -7.92 11.20
C ASP A 117 -0.69 -8.98 10.12
N ALA A 118 -1.44 -10.08 10.10
CA ALA A 118 -1.26 -11.15 9.12
C ALA A 118 -1.49 -10.67 7.67
N ALA A 119 -0.86 -11.36 6.74
CA ALA A 119 -1.00 -11.06 5.32
C ALA A 119 -2.43 -11.31 4.82
N CYS A 120 -3.00 -10.27 4.22
CA CYS A 120 -4.29 -10.23 3.56
C CYS A 120 -4.13 -9.85 2.09
N LEU A 121 -5.18 -10.10 1.31
CA LEU A 121 -5.30 -9.56 -0.03
C LEU A 121 -6.03 -8.21 0.03
N GLU A 122 -5.35 -7.11 -0.32
CA GLU A 122 -5.94 -5.78 -0.51
C GLU A 122 -6.41 -5.65 -1.96
N MET A 123 -7.69 -5.40 -2.19
CA MET A 123 -8.29 -5.27 -3.52
C MET A 123 -8.90 -3.88 -3.69
N ALA A 124 -8.60 -3.22 -4.81
CA ALA A 124 -9.13 -1.90 -5.13
C ALA A 124 -10.29 -1.98 -6.15
N TYR A 125 -11.36 -1.20 -5.92
CA TYR A 125 -12.50 -1.01 -6.82
C TYR A 125 -13.36 -2.25 -7.14
N GLY A 126 -13.20 -3.34 -6.39
CA GLY A 126 -13.95 -4.57 -6.63
C GLY A 126 -13.52 -5.27 -7.92
N GLY A 127 -14.42 -6.04 -8.52
CA GLY A 127 -14.15 -6.85 -9.71
C GLY A 127 -13.25 -8.08 -9.46
N PHE A 128 -12.88 -8.32 -8.20
CA PHE A 128 -12.14 -9.52 -7.80
C PHE A 128 -13.09 -10.72 -7.72
N GLN A 129 -12.64 -11.87 -8.23
CA GLN A 129 -13.41 -13.11 -8.18
C GLN A 129 -12.46 -14.29 -8.00
N PHE A 130 -12.84 -15.24 -7.13
CA PHE A 130 -12.11 -16.48 -6.95
C PHE A 130 -13.05 -17.67 -6.74
N VAL A 131 -12.55 -18.87 -7.05
CA VAL A 131 -13.19 -20.15 -6.73
C VAL A 131 -12.45 -20.78 -5.55
N CYS A 132 -13.18 -21.19 -4.52
CA CYS A 132 -12.67 -21.94 -3.40
C CYS A 132 -12.38 -23.39 -3.83
N ARG A 133 -11.18 -23.86 -3.51
CA ARG A 133 -10.76 -25.27 -3.63
C ARG A 133 -10.59 -25.82 -2.23
N GLY A 134 -11.31 -26.87 -1.89
CA GLY A 134 -11.48 -27.36 -0.53
C GLY A 134 -12.38 -26.48 0.33
N GLU A 135 -12.33 -26.68 1.64
CA GLU A 135 -13.12 -25.90 2.61
C GLU A 135 -12.29 -24.76 3.19
N ALA A 136 -12.90 -23.60 3.36
CA ALA A 136 -12.24 -22.43 3.93
C ALA A 136 -13.20 -21.59 4.77
N VAL A 137 -12.65 -20.80 5.69
CA VAL A 137 -13.38 -19.71 6.34
C VAL A 137 -12.68 -18.41 5.98
N ILE A 138 -13.40 -17.50 5.34
CA ILE A 138 -12.90 -16.17 4.98
C ILE A 138 -13.51 -15.09 5.87
N ALA A 139 -12.90 -13.92 5.85
CA ALA A 139 -13.51 -12.69 6.33
C ALA A 139 -13.16 -11.55 5.38
N VAL A 140 -14.13 -10.64 5.19
CA VAL A 140 -13.98 -9.47 4.34
C VAL A 140 -14.31 -8.20 5.12
N ALA A 141 -13.42 -7.21 5.06
CA ALA A 141 -13.59 -5.88 5.65
C ALA A 141 -13.17 -4.78 4.66
N GLY A 142 -13.29 -3.51 5.04
CA GLY A 142 -12.98 -2.36 4.20
C GLY A 142 -14.19 -1.80 3.49
N ALA A 143 -14.00 -1.42 2.22
CA ALA A 143 -15.00 -0.75 1.38
C ALA A 143 -16.35 -1.47 1.41
N ASP A 144 -17.42 -0.69 1.38
CA ASP A 144 -18.77 -1.20 1.33
C ASP A 144 -19.19 -1.43 -0.12
N GLY A 145 -19.84 -2.56 -0.38
CA GLY A 145 -20.26 -2.96 -1.71
C GLY A 145 -20.65 -4.43 -1.80
N PRO A 146 -21.28 -4.85 -2.91
CA PRO A 146 -21.80 -6.20 -3.07
C PRO A 146 -20.71 -7.25 -2.92
N LEU A 147 -20.99 -8.29 -2.14
CA LEU A 147 -20.21 -9.51 -2.06
C LEU A 147 -21.18 -10.65 -2.34
N THR A 148 -20.92 -11.46 -3.36
CA THR A 148 -21.85 -12.51 -3.79
C THR A 148 -21.17 -13.86 -3.78
N LEU A 149 -21.83 -14.85 -3.20
CA LEU A 149 -21.45 -16.25 -3.31
C LEU A 149 -22.30 -16.91 -4.41
N THR A 150 -21.64 -17.61 -5.33
CA THR A 150 -22.25 -18.52 -6.29
C THR A 150 -21.79 -19.94 -6.02
N ARG A 151 -22.71 -20.85 -5.72
CA ARG A 151 -22.39 -22.27 -5.53
C ARG A 151 -22.12 -22.98 -6.85
N ALA A 152 -21.57 -24.18 -6.77
CA ALA A 152 -21.36 -25.05 -7.94
C ALA A 152 -22.65 -25.38 -8.71
N ASP A 153 -23.81 -25.36 -8.05
CA ASP A 153 -25.13 -25.56 -8.67
C ASP A 153 -25.71 -24.29 -9.34
N GLY A 154 -25.00 -23.16 -9.24
CA GLY A 154 -25.40 -21.86 -9.79
C GLY A 154 -26.28 -21.01 -8.87
N ALA A 155 -26.67 -21.50 -7.69
CA ALA A 155 -27.42 -20.69 -6.72
C ALA A 155 -26.57 -19.53 -6.20
N GLN A 156 -27.19 -18.36 -6.05
CA GLN A 156 -26.51 -17.12 -5.63
C GLN A 156 -27.15 -16.49 -4.41
N TRP A 157 -26.32 -15.94 -3.52
CA TRP A 157 -26.78 -15.14 -2.39
C TRP A 157 -25.76 -14.06 -2.01
N PRO A 158 -26.22 -12.93 -1.44
CA PRO A 158 -25.33 -11.94 -0.88
C PRO A 158 -24.60 -12.49 0.34
N LEU A 159 -23.32 -12.15 0.45
CA LEU A 159 -22.51 -12.40 1.62
C LEU A 159 -22.38 -11.12 2.46
N PRO A 160 -22.46 -11.24 3.79
CA PRO A 160 -22.18 -10.13 4.68
C PRO A 160 -20.68 -9.82 4.74
N ARG A 161 -20.33 -8.58 5.11
CA ARG A 161 -18.97 -8.16 5.48
C ARG A 161 -18.83 -8.19 7.01
N TYR A 162 -17.60 -8.08 7.51
CA TYR A 162 -17.28 -8.00 8.94
C TYR A 162 -17.74 -9.20 9.78
N GLN A 163 -17.79 -10.39 9.18
CA GLN A 163 -18.02 -11.65 9.89
C GLN A 163 -17.30 -12.81 9.22
N PRO A 164 -17.06 -13.94 9.94
CA PRO A 164 -16.55 -15.16 9.33
C PRO A 164 -17.57 -15.76 8.36
N ILE A 165 -17.10 -16.24 7.21
CA ILE A 165 -17.92 -16.84 6.15
C ILE A 165 -17.31 -18.18 5.79
N ALA A 166 -18.07 -19.26 5.98
CA ALA A 166 -17.67 -20.59 5.54
C ALA A 166 -17.91 -20.75 4.04
N LEU A 167 -16.91 -21.29 3.34
CA LEU A 167 -16.95 -21.65 1.93
C LEU A 167 -16.76 -23.15 1.78
N ALA A 168 -17.54 -23.77 0.89
CA ALA A 168 -17.36 -25.14 0.44
C ALA A 168 -16.47 -25.20 -0.80
N ASP A 169 -16.01 -26.40 -1.15
CA ASP A 169 -15.31 -26.62 -2.42
C ASP A 169 -16.21 -26.26 -3.62
N GLY A 170 -15.67 -25.51 -4.57
CA GLY A 170 -16.38 -25.05 -5.77
C GLY A 170 -17.16 -23.75 -5.60
N ASP A 171 -17.26 -23.22 -4.38
CA ASP A 171 -17.88 -21.92 -4.12
C ASP A 171 -17.12 -20.78 -4.80
N THR A 172 -17.84 -19.92 -5.51
CA THR A 172 -17.27 -18.73 -6.18
C THR A 172 -17.68 -17.47 -5.45
N VAL A 173 -16.70 -16.69 -4.98
CA VAL A 173 -16.94 -15.39 -4.34
C VAL A 173 -16.61 -14.27 -5.31
N THR A 174 -17.54 -13.33 -5.48
CA THR A 174 -17.40 -12.17 -6.38
C THR A 174 -17.53 -10.87 -5.60
N PHE A 175 -16.56 -9.98 -5.76
CA PHE A 175 -16.56 -8.63 -5.23
C PHE A 175 -17.13 -7.68 -6.29
N GLY A 176 -18.29 -7.09 -6.01
CA GLY A 176 -18.87 -6.03 -6.83
C GLY A 176 -18.16 -4.69 -6.65
N GLU A 177 -18.56 -3.71 -7.46
CA GLU A 177 -18.10 -2.33 -7.34
C GLU A 177 -18.53 -1.75 -5.97
N PRO A 178 -17.61 -1.12 -5.22
CA PRO A 178 -17.94 -0.51 -3.93
C PRO A 178 -18.81 0.73 -4.10
N VAL A 179 -19.76 0.92 -3.17
CA VAL A 179 -20.60 2.12 -3.07
C VAL A 179 -20.01 3.18 -2.13
N ALA A 180 -19.16 2.77 -1.19
CA ALA A 180 -18.42 3.64 -0.30
C ALA A 180 -17.04 3.05 0.02
N GLY A 181 -16.00 3.88 0.06
CA GLY A 181 -14.62 3.42 0.10
C GLY A 181 -14.14 2.81 -1.23
N ILE A 182 -12.88 2.36 -1.26
CA ILE A 182 -12.29 1.75 -2.47
C ILE A 182 -11.52 0.45 -2.23
N ARG A 183 -11.09 0.17 -1.00
CA ARG A 183 -10.25 -0.98 -0.68
C ARG A 183 -10.97 -1.98 0.21
N SER A 184 -11.10 -3.21 -0.29
CA SER A 184 -11.54 -4.37 0.49
C SER A 184 -10.35 -5.23 0.88
N TYR A 185 -10.42 -5.87 2.04
CA TYR A 185 -9.40 -6.80 2.54
C TYR A 185 -10.02 -8.18 2.70
N LEU A 186 -9.40 -9.17 2.08
CA LEU A 186 -9.76 -10.57 2.21
C LEU A 186 -8.73 -11.28 3.08
N ALA A 187 -9.20 -11.83 4.20
CA ALA A 187 -8.46 -12.75 5.04
C ALA A 187 -9.05 -14.15 4.93
N VAL A 188 -8.22 -15.17 5.13
CA VAL A 188 -8.63 -16.56 5.25
C VAL A 188 -8.08 -17.13 6.54
N ARG A 189 -8.86 -17.97 7.23
CA ARG A 189 -8.44 -18.63 8.45
C ARG A 189 -7.17 -19.45 8.21
N GLY A 190 -6.16 -19.25 9.06
CA GLY A 190 -4.81 -19.82 8.90
C GLY A 190 -3.85 -18.91 8.12
N GLY A 191 -4.38 -17.95 7.35
CA GLY A 191 -3.63 -17.05 6.51
C GLY A 191 -3.18 -17.66 5.19
N PHE A 192 -2.75 -16.79 4.27
CA PHE A 192 -2.23 -17.22 2.97
C PHE A 192 -0.78 -17.72 3.07
N ALA A 193 -0.44 -18.69 2.24
CA ALA A 193 0.93 -19.20 2.11
C ALA A 193 1.76 -18.30 1.17
N VAL A 194 1.85 -17.02 1.51
CA VAL A 194 2.70 -16.03 0.82
C VAL A 194 4.03 -15.88 1.54
N ALA A 195 5.12 -15.84 0.78
CA ALA A 195 6.48 -15.71 1.32
C ALA A 195 6.82 -14.22 1.58
N PRO A 196 7.35 -13.87 2.77
CA PRO A 196 7.76 -12.50 3.05
C PRO A 196 9.03 -12.12 2.28
N VAL A 197 9.12 -10.85 1.87
CA VAL A 197 10.33 -10.23 1.33
C VAL A 197 10.79 -9.16 2.31
N LEU A 198 12.01 -9.29 2.82
CA LEU A 198 12.56 -8.41 3.86
C LEU A 198 11.68 -8.33 5.11
N GLY A 199 11.15 -9.47 5.54
CA GLY A 199 10.35 -9.60 6.77
C GLY A 199 8.87 -9.22 6.64
N SER A 200 8.37 -8.88 5.44
CA SER A 200 6.96 -8.52 5.22
C SER A 200 6.45 -9.02 3.86
N CYS A 201 5.17 -9.38 3.81
CA CYS A 201 4.42 -9.76 2.63
C CYS A 201 3.81 -8.56 1.88
N ALA A 202 4.04 -7.32 2.35
CA ALA A 202 3.49 -6.12 1.71
C ALA A 202 4.14 -5.84 0.36
N THR A 203 3.33 -5.64 -0.68
CA THR A 203 3.79 -5.19 -1.99
C THR A 203 3.92 -3.66 -2.02
N ASP A 204 5.15 -3.16 -2.08
CA ASP A 204 5.48 -1.75 -2.33
C ASP A 204 5.49 -1.49 -3.84
N THR A 205 4.51 -0.74 -4.33
CA THR A 205 4.34 -0.47 -5.76
C THR A 205 5.37 0.53 -6.32
N LEU A 206 5.92 1.41 -5.48
CA LEU A 206 6.93 2.38 -5.89
C LEU A 206 8.31 1.72 -6.00
N ALA A 207 8.70 1.00 -4.95
CA ALA A 207 10.00 0.33 -4.88
C ALA A 207 10.03 -1.01 -5.62
N ARG A 208 8.85 -1.56 -5.96
CA ARG A 208 8.67 -2.89 -6.57
C ARG A 208 9.27 -4.01 -5.71
N ILE A 209 9.00 -3.93 -4.40
CA ILE A 209 9.47 -4.88 -3.39
C ILE A 209 8.26 -5.59 -2.78
N GLY A 210 8.38 -6.89 -2.58
CA GLY A 210 7.30 -7.73 -2.05
C GLY A 210 6.82 -8.75 -3.07
N PRO A 211 5.85 -9.58 -2.69
CA PRO A 211 5.21 -10.53 -3.59
C PRO A 211 4.58 -9.81 -4.81
N PRO A 212 4.48 -10.49 -5.97
CA PRO A 212 3.85 -9.92 -7.15
C PRO A 212 2.35 -9.65 -6.90
N ALA A 213 1.79 -8.72 -7.69
CA ALA A 213 0.35 -8.52 -7.73
C ALA A 213 -0.36 -9.81 -8.20
N VAL A 214 -1.52 -10.09 -7.60
CA VAL A 214 -2.33 -11.26 -7.95
C VAL A 214 -2.99 -11.05 -9.31
N ALA A 215 -2.93 -12.06 -10.17
CA ALA A 215 -3.51 -12.08 -11.51
C ALA A 215 -4.58 -13.17 -11.66
N ALA A 216 -5.39 -13.05 -12.71
CA ALA A 216 -6.30 -14.12 -13.09
C ALA A 216 -5.52 -15.39 -13.47
N GLY A 217 -5.99 -16.54 -13.00
CA GLY A 217 -5.31 -17.82 -13.13
C GLY A 217 -4.39 -18.18 -11.97
N ASP A 218 -4.07 -17.23 -11.07
CA ASP A 218 -3.26 -17.53 -9.89
C ASP A 218 -4.01 -18.45 -8.93
N VAL A 219 -3.26 -19.30 -8.22
CA VAL A 219 -3.75 -20.15 -7.15
C VAL A 219 -3.16 -19.68 -5.83
N LEU A 220 -4.00 -19.12 -4.97
CA LEU A 220 -3.62 -18.59 -3.67
C LEU A 220 -3.75 -19.69 -2.62
N ALA A 221 -2.63 -20.31 -2.25
CA ALA A 221 -2.63 -21.38 -1.27
C ALA A 221 -2.92 -20.88 0.15
N VAL A 222 -3.71 -21.63 0.90
CA VAL A 222 -4.03 -21.36 2.31
C VAL A 222 -3.16 -22.23 3.20
N ARG A 223 -2.66 -21.67 4.31
CA ARG A 223 -1.87 -22.44 5.28
C ARG A 223 -2.76 -23.45 6.01
N ALA A 224 -2.19 -24.60 6.36
CA ALA A 224 -2.90 -25.59 7.16
C ALA A 224 -3.36 -25.00 8.50
N VAL A 225 -4.59 -25.35 8.89
CA VAL A 225 -5.23 -24.87 10.12
C VAL A 225 -5.27 -25.99 11.15
N ALA A 226 -4.86 -25.71 12.39
CA ALA A 226 -5.00 -26.67 13.48
C ALA A 226 -6.48 -26.95 13.78
N THR A 227 -6.80 -28.23 14.02
CA THR A 227 -8.13 -28.64 14.47
C THR A 227 -8.51 -27.87 15.76
N GLY A 228 -9.72 -27.32 15.79
CA GLY A 228 -10.20 -26.54 16.94
C GLY A 228 -9.73 -25.08 16.99
N ALA A 229 -8.96 -24.59 16.00
CA ALA A 229 -8.69 -23.15 15.91
C ALA A 229 -10.01 -22.35 15.86
N ILE A 230 -10.00 -21.16 16.42
CA ILE A 230 -11.18 -20.31 16.54
C ILE A 230 -11.20 -19.24 15.44
N VAL A 231 -12.36 -18.66 15.21
CA VAL A 231 -12.56 -17.45 14.39
C VAL A 231 -13.11 -16.34 15.26
N GLY A 232 -13.03 -15.09 14.78
CA GLY A 232 -13.60 -13.95 15.50
C GLY A 232 -15.13 -13.95 15.50
N ALA A 233 -15.73 -13.15 16.38
CA ALA A 233 -17.16 -12.86 16.33
C ALA A 233 -17.44 -11.74 15.33
N ALA A 234 -18.66 -11.68 14.78
CA ALA A 234 -19.06 -10.60 13.88
C ALA A 234 -18.83 -9.21 14.51
N GLU A 235 -18.29 -8.28 13.73
CA GLU A 235 -18.02 -6.90 14.12
C GLU A 235 -18.99 -5.96 13.38
N ALA A 236 -19.27 -4.80 13.95
CA ALA A 236 -19.99 -3.76 13.22
C ALA A 236 -19.05 -3.16 12.15
N PRO A 237 -19.53 -2.97 10.90
CA PRO A 237 -18.76 -2.26 9.89
C PRO A 237 -18.36 -0.86 10.36
N LEU A 238 -17.22 -0.37 9.87
CA LEU A 238 -16.88 1.04 10.02
C LEU A 238 -17.96 1.91 9.35
N GLY A 239 -18.58 2.80 10.12
CA GLY A 239 -19.45 3.85 9.57
C GLY A 239 -18.62 4.94 8.88
N ASP A 240 -19.27 5.74 8.02
CA ASP A 240 -18.69 6.95 7.40
C ASP A 240 -17.45 6.67 6.51
N LEU A 241 -17.57 5.67 5.62
CA LEU A 241 -16.58 5.46 4.56
C LEU A 241 -16.67 6.58 3.50
N PRO A 242 -15.54 7.09 2.98
CA PRO A 242 -15.54 8.12 1.94
C PRO A 242 -16.35 7.78 0.70
N THR A 243 -17.09 8.74 0.17
CA THR A 243 -17.84 8.61 -1.08
C THR A 243 -17.49 9.75 -2.05
N VAL A 244 -17.99 9.71 -3.29
CA VAL A 244 -17.83 10.82 -4.25
C VAL A 244 -18.89 11.91 -4.09
N GLN A 245 -19.92 11.63 -3.29
CA GLN A 245 -21.11 12.45 -3.12
C GLN A 245 -20.90 13.58 -2.12
N GLU A 246 -19.93 13.44 -1.20
CA GLU A 246 -19.64 14.39 -0.14
C GLU A 246 -18.15 14.76 -0.06
N ASP A 247 -17.87 15.91 0.55
CA ASP A 247 -16.50 16.34 0.81
C ASP A 247 -15.91 15.50 1.96
N VAL A 248 -14.82 14.79 1.70
CA VAL A 248 -14.07 14.01 2.69
C VAL A 248 -13.19 14.95 3.51
N VAL A 249 -13.49 15.11 4.78
CA VAL A 249 -12.68 15.92 5.69
C VAL A 249 -11.49 15.11 6.21
N LEU A 250 -10.29 15.70 6.15
CA LEU A 250 -9.06 15.17 6.73
C LEU A 250 -8.43 16.21 7.66
N ASP A 251 -8.36 15.85 8.94
CA ASP A 251 -7.55 16.58 9.93
C ASP A 251 -6.07 16.59 9.55
N ILE A 252 -5.44 17.75 9.64
CA ILE A 252 -4.04 17.97 9.33
C ILE A 252 -3.33 18.73 10.46
N VAL A 253 -2.02 18.50 10.56
CA VAL A 253 -1.08 19.26 11.38
C VAL A 253 -0.09 19.95 10.45
N LEU A 254 0.21 21.22 10.69
CA LEU A 254 1.16 21.98 9.88
C LEU A 254 2.59 21.44 10.03
N GLY A 255 3.38 21.60 8.97
CA GLY A 255 4.82 21.34 8.95
C GLY A 255 5.20 20.12 8.11
N PRO A 256 6.52 19.89 7.95
CA PRO A 256 7.63 20.68 8.49
C PRO A 256 7.95 21.97 7.73
N ARG A 257 7.44 22.18 6.51
CA ARG A 257 7.82 23.30 5.63
C ARG A 257 6.70 24.30 5.40
N THR A 258 5.81 24.48 6.37
CA THR A 258 4.75 25.49 6.33
C THR A 258 5.31 26.90 6.10
N ASP A 259 6.49 27.18 6.64
CA ASP A 259 7.25 28.43 6.48
C ASP A 259 7.64 28.73 5.02
N TRP A 260 7.54 27.76 4.11
CA TRP A 260 7.81 27.95 2.69
C TRP A 260 6.62 28.52 1.91
N PHE A 261 5.45 28.67 2.55
CA PHE A 261 4.21 29.06 1.90
C PHE A 261 3.71 30.41 2.43
N THR A 262 2.95 31.13 1.61
CA THR A 262 2.31 32.38 2.04
C THR A 262 1.18 32.10 3.02
N ALA A 263 0.77 33.11 3.80
CA ALA A 263 -0.41 33.00 4.67
C ALA A 263 -1.66 32.62 3.86
N ASP A 264 -1.88 33.28 2.71
CA ASP A 264 -2.96 32.96 1.78
C ASP A 264 -2.95 31.50 1.30
N ALA A 265 -1.77 30.88 1.16
CA ALA A 265 -1.68 29.48 0.78
C ALA A 265 -2.18 28.54 1.90
N LEU A 266 -1.99 28.91 3.17
CA LEU A 266 -2.53 28.14 4.30
C LEU A 266 -4.04 28.29 4.40
N GLU A 267 -4.55 29.52 4.27
CA GLU A 267 -6.00 29.76 4.21
C GLU A 267 -6.62 29.00 3.04
N ARG A 268 -5.94 29.00 1.89
CA ARG A 268 -6.37 28.28 0.68
C ARG A 268 -6.33 26.76 0.84
N LEU A 269 -5.33 26.20 1.53
CA LEU A 269 -5.24 24.77 1.81
C LEU A 269 -6.50 24.26 2.51
N CYS A 270 -6.97 24.99 3.52
CA CYS A 270 -8.14 24.62 4.33
C CYS A 270 -9.47 25.16 3.78
N GLY A 271 -9.45 26.24 3.01
CA GLY A 271 -10.65 26.96 2.57
C GLY A 271 -11.33 26.39 1.33
N GLN A 272 -10.59 25.69 0.46
CA GLN A 272 -11.14 25.07 -0.75
C GLN A 272 -11.24 23.54 -0.62
N ALA A 273 -12.06 22.93 -1.47
CA ALA A 273 -12.06 21.50 -1.67
C ALA A 273 -11.08 21.11 -2.79
N TRP A 274 -10.48 19.95 -2.64
CA TRP A 274 -9.46 19.41 -3.53
C TRP A 274 -9.99 18.16 -4.22
N LEU A 275 -10.08 18.19 -5.55
CA LEU A 275 -10.51 17.05 -6.35
C LEU A 275 -9.41 15.97 -6.38
N VAL A 276 -9.78 14.74 -6.06
CA VAL A 276 -8.90 13.57 -6.18
C VAL A 276 -8.81 13.16 -7.64
N THR A 277 -7.62 13.29 -8.22
CA THR A 277 -7.42 13.05 -9.65
C THR A 277 -7.22 11.56 -9.97
N PRO A 278 -7.47 11.12 -11.22
CA PRO A 278 -7.23 9.74 -11.66
C PRO A 278 -5.78 9.26 -11.60
N GLN A 279 -4.81 10.16 -11.42
CA GLN A 279 -3.40 9.82 -11.26
C GLN A 279 -3.05 9.39 -9.81
N SER A 280 -4.04 9.29 -8.93
CA SER A 280 -3.89 8.86 -7.54
C SER A 280 -3.69 7.35 -7.41
N ASN A 281 -2.82 6.93 -6.50
CA ASN A 281 -2.51 5.52 -6.25
C ASN A 281 -2.01 5.31 -4.81
N ARG A 282 -1.40 4.15 -4.52
CA ARG A 282 -0.83 3.83 -3.20
C ARG A 282 0.36 4.69 -2.77
N VAL A 283 1.05 5.33 -3.72
CA VAL A 283 2.14 6.28 -3.43
C VAL A 283 1.56 7.58 -2.88
N GLY A 284 0.49 8.07 -3.50
CA GLY A 284 -0.21 9.23 -3.00
C GLY A 284 -1.47 9.60 -3.77
N ILE A 285 -2.33 10.35 -3.09
CA ILE A 285 -3.49 11.02 -3.67
C ILE A 285 -3.03 12.34 -4.27
N ARG A 286 -3.27 12.50 -5.58
CA ARG A 286 -2.94 13.73 -6.32
C ARG A 286 -4.17 14.61 -6.37
N LEU A 287 -4.03 15.81 -5.83
CA LEU A 287 -5.12 16.72 -5.59
C LEU A 287 -5.11 17.88 -6.59
N ASN A 288 -6.30 18.25 -7.06
CA ASN A 288 -6.50 19.41 -7.90
C ASN A 288 -7.47 20.40 -7.23
N GLY A 289 -6.98 21.60 -6.93
CA GLY A 289 -7.77 22.73 -6.46
C GLY A 289 -7.99 23.75 -7.57
N GLU A 290 -8.99 24.60 -7.38
CA GLU A 290 -9.31 25.72 -8.28
C GLU A 290 -8.13 26.68 -8.41
N ALA A 291 -7.45 26.96 -7.30
CA ALA A 291 -6.28 27.81 -7.26
C ALA A 291 -5.08 27.09 -6.61
N PRO A 292 -3.87 27.21 -7.19
CA PRO A 292 -2.68 26.57 -6.67
C PRO A 292 -2.20 27.24 -5.38
N LEU A 293 -1.47 26.48 -4.56
CA LEU A 293 -0.78 27.00 -3.38
C LEU A 293 0.48 27.76 -3.81
N VAL A 294 0.69 28.94 -3.22
CA VAL A 294 1.83 29.81 -3.55
C VAL A 294 2.93 29.63 -2.52
N ARG A 295 4.15 29.39 -3.01
CA ARG A 295 5.35 29.37 -2.18
C ARG A 295 5.86 30.78 -1.93
N ALA A 296 6.19 31.09 -0.69
CA ALA A 296 7.00 32.26 -0.31
C ALA A 296 8.50 32.00 -0.55
N ASN A 297 8.95 30.75 -0.44
CA ASN A 297 10.33 30.34 -0.70
C ASN A 297 10.41 29.48 -1.98
N THR A 298 11.18 29.93 -2.96
CA THR A 298 11.38 29.27 -4.26
C THR A 298 12.73 28.55 -4.40
N ALA A 299 13.53 28.48 -3.33
CA ALA A 299 14.80 27.76 -3.34
C ALA A 299 14.61 26.26 -3.59
N GLU A 300 15.69 25.59 -4.00
CA GLU A 300 15.71 24.12 -4.05
C GLU A 300 15.84 23.57 -2.63
N LEU A 301 14.94 22.64 -2.27
CA LEU A 301 14.97 21.96 -0.98
C LEU A 301 15.90 20.74 -1.11
N PRO A 302 17.00 20.65 -0.32
CA PRO A 302 17.73 19.41 -0.18
C PRO A 302 16.78 18.29 0.22
N SER A 303 16.90 17.12 -0.39
CA SER A 303 15.94 16.03 -0.14
C SER A 303 15.88 15.70 1.35
N GLU A 304 14.67 15.74 1.91
CA GLU A 304 14.40 15.45 3.31
C GLU A 304 13.50 14.22 3.45
N GLY A 305 13.48 13.63 4.64
CA GLY A 305 12.62 12.48 4.94
C GLY A 305 11.15 12.84 4.77
N THR A 306 10.41 12.00 4.06
CA THR A 306 8.97 12.11 3.88
C THR A 306 8.27 10.97 4.60
N ALA A 307 7.10 11.25 5.18
CA ALA A 307 6.32 10.29 5.95
C ALA A 307 4.94 10.06 5.32
N ARG A 308 4.34 8.89 5.56
CA ARG A 308 2.92 8.65 5.28
C ARG A 308 2.07 9.76 5.91
N GLY A 309 1.14 10.31 5.13
CA GLY A 309 0.32 11.45 5.53
C GLY A 309 0.87 12.82 5.10
N SER A 310 2.13 12.90 4.67
CA SER A 310 2.72 14.17 4.23
C SER A 310 1.98 14.75 3.03
N ILE A 311 1.62 16.03 3.11
CA ILE A 311 1.02 16.81 2.02
C ILE A 311 2.15 17.60 1.37
N GLN A 312 2.74 17.02 0.33
CA GLN A 312 3.80 17.62 -0.43
C GLN A 312 3.24 18.54 -1.52
N VAL A 313 3.83 19.71 -1.73
CA VAL A 313 3.37 20.65 -2.76
C VAL A 313 4.48 20.86 -3.79
N PRO A 314 4.36 20.31 -5.02
CA PRO A 314 5.29 20.56 -6.12
C PRO A 314 5.24 22.01 -6.64
N PRO A 315 6.09 22.40 -7.61
CA PRO A 315 6.08 23.75 -8.18
C PRO A 315 4.76 24.18 -8.85
N SER A 316 3.92 23.22 -9.25
CA SER A 316 2.57 23.49 -9.75
C SER A 316 1.61 24.06 -8.70
N GLY A 317 1.95 23.96 -7.41
CA GLY A 317 1.08 24.35 -6.29
C GLY A 317 -0.09 23.39 -6.04
N GLN A 318 -0.15 22.27 -6.75
CA GLN A 318 -1.20 21.26 -6.63
C GLN A 318 -0.73 20.12 -5.69
N PRO A 319 -1.35 19.93 -4.51
CA PRO A 319 -0.81 19.03 -3.49
C PRO A 319 -0.82 17.54 -3.88
N VAL A 320 0.10 16.79 -3.27
CA VAL A 320 0.12 15.33 -3.26
C VAL A 320 0.14 14.86 -1.81
N LEU A 321 -0.90 14.14 -1.41
CA LEU A 321 -0.98 13.48 -0.11
C LEU A 321 -0.31 12.10 -0.22
N PHE A 322 0.82 11.92 0.45
CA PHE A 322 1.57 10.66 0.46
C PHE A 322 0.93 9.58 1.33
N LEU A 323 0.91 8.35 0.83
CA LEU A 323 0.23 7.20 1.42
C LEU A 323 1.21 6.06 1.70
N ALA A 324 0.77 4.79 1.74
CA ALA A 324 1.59 3.69 2.25
C ALA A 324 2.90 3.47 1.46
N ASP A 325 2.88 3.64 0.13
CA ASP A 325 4.03 3.41 -0.74
C ASP A 325 4.77 4.73 -1.07
N HIS A 326 4.74 5.69 -0.15
CA HIS A 326 5.37 7.00 -0.34
C HIS A 326 6.89 6.89 -0.52
N PRO A 327 7.54 7.81 -1.26
CA PRO A 327 8.99 7.86 -1.29
C PRO A 327 9.54 8.13 0.11
N LEU A 328 10.71 7.60 0.45
CA LEU A 328 11.36 7.87 1.73
C LEU A 328 11.91 9.28 1.84
N THR A 329 12.30 9.87 0.72
CA THR A 329 12.83 11.22 0.65
C THR A 329 12.20 12.01 -0.47
N GLY A 330 11.99 13.31 -0.27
CA GLY A 330 11.44 14.21 -1.28
C GLY A 330 12.15 15.55 -1.30
N GLY A 331 12.25 16.15 -2.50
CA GLY A 331 12.83 17.49 -2.71
C GLY A 331 11.80 18.61 -2.82
N TYR A 332 10.53 18.35 -2.47
CA TYR A 332 9.48 19.38 -2.45
C TYR A 332 8.96 19.57 -1.03
N PRO A 333 8.64 20.83 -0.65
CA PRO A 333 8.20 21.17 0.70
C PRO A 333 6.88 20.49 1.04
N VAL A 334 6.83 19.94 2.25
CA VAL A 334 5.63 19.40 2.88
C VAL A 334 4.97 20.51 3.69
N ILE A 335 3.78 20.93 3.29
CA ILE A 335 3.05 22.05 3.92
C ILE A 335 2.39 21.65 5.23
N ALA A 336 1.94 20.40 5.32
CA ALA A 336 1.23 19.81 6.44
C ALA A 336 1.28 18.28 6.34
N SER A 337 0.86 17.57 7.39
CA SER A 337 0.65 16.13 7.39
C SER A 337 -0.74 15.79 7.91
N VAL A 338 -1.40 14.80 7.30
CA VAL A 338 -2.66 14.23 7.80
C VAL A 338 -2.43 13.60 9.17
N ALA A 339 -3.37 13.85 10.09
CA ALA A 339 -3.34 13.28 11.43
C ALA A 339 -3.48 11.75 11.38
N THR A 340 -2.80 11.06 12.27
CA THR A 340 -2.68 9.59 12.25
C THR A 340 -4.04 8.87 12.22
N HIS A 341 -5.06 9.40 12.92
CA HIS A 341 -6.40 8.79 12.97
C HIS A 341 -7.17 8.86 11.65
N HIS A 342 -6.75 9.71 10.70
CA HIS A 342 -7.34 9.83 9.37
C HIS A 342 -6.52 9.17 8.26
N LEU A 343 -5.39 8.54 8.56
CA LEU A 343 -4.58 7.84 7.56
C LEU A 343 -5.28 6.64 6.93
N ASP A 344 -6.11 5.93 7.70
CA ASP A 344 -6.92 4.82 7.19
C ASP A 344 -8.08 5.35 6.33
N ARG A 345 -8.73 6.46 6.76
CA ARG A 345 -9.76 7.16 5.97
C ARG A 345 -9.19 7.62 4.64
N ALA A 346 -7.98 8.19 4.62
CA ALA A 346 -7.29 8.58 3.40
C ALA A 346 -7.06 7.40 2.44
N GLY A 347 -6.81 6.20 2.99
CA GLY A 347 -6.71 4.95 2.23
C GLY A 347 -8.00 4.50 1.56
N GLN A 348 -9.16 5.09 1.89
CA GLN A 348 -10.46 4.74 1.32
C GLN A 348 -11.02 5.79 0.36
N ILE A 349 -10.30 6.89 0.11
CA ILE A 349 -10.82 7.99 -0.72
C ILE A 349 -10.84 7.59 -2.22
N PRO A 350 -12.02 7.60 -2.88
CA PRO A 350 -12.10 7.31 -4.30
C PRO A 350 -11.59 8.47 -5.17
N VAL A 351 -11.10 8.13 -6.36
CA VAL A 351 -10.96 9.09 -7.48
C VAL A 351 -12.29 9.82 -7.71
N ASN A 352 -12.19 11.11 -8.06
CA ASN A 352 -13.29 12.05 -8.21
C ASN A 352 -13.99 12.47 -6.90
N ALA A 353 -13.61 11.92 -5.75
CA ALA A 353 -14.00 12.51 -4.47
C ALA A 353 -13.36 13.89 -4.29
N ARG A 354 -13.93 14.65 -3.35
CA ARG A 354 -13.43 15.96 -2.95
C ARG A 354 -12.90 15.85 -1.53
N VAL A 355 -11.73 16.43 -1.27
CA VAL A 355 -11.08 16.43 0.04
C VAL A 355 -11.08 17.85 0.60
N ARG A 356 -11.41 18.02 1.88
CA ARG A 356 -11.17 19.25 2.63
C ARG A 356 -10.20 18.99 3.75
N PHE A 357 -9.30 19.93 3.96
CA PHE A 357 -8.37 19.85 5.08
C PHE A 357 -8.86 20.67 6.25
N GLN A 358 -8.89 20.06 7.42
CA GLN A 358 -9.22 20.72 8.67
C GLN A 358 -7.97 20.83 9.52
N LEU A 359 -7.58 22.06 9.84
CA LEU A 359 -6.47 22.27 10.75
C LEU A 359 -6.90 21.86 12.17
N VAL A 360 -6.17 20.92 12.76
CA VAL A 360 -6.31 20.60 14.18
C VAL A 360 -5.13 21.18 14.94
N ALA A 361 -5.35 21.56 16.20
CA ALA A 361 -4.24 21.88 17.08
C ALA A 361 -3.31 20.67 17.08
N GLY A 362 -2.03 20.89 16.78
CA GLY A 362 -1.04 19.83 16.92
C GLY A 362 -1.19 19.26 18.32
N LEU A 363 -1.36 17.94 18.43
CA LEU A 363 -0.95 17.28 19.65
C LEU A 363 0.49 17.76 19.85
N GLY A 364 0.78 18.40 20.99
CA GLY A 364 2.16 18.74 21.35
C GLY A 364 3.06 17.52 21.22
N PRO A 365 4.39 17.65 21.39
CA PRO A 365 5.29 16.51 21.32
C PRO A 365 4.67 15.31 22.04
N VAL A 366 4.34 14.26 21.27
CA VAL A 366 3.90 13.01 21.84
C VAL A 366 5.17 12.45 22.45
N ASP A 367 5.27 12.52 23.78
CA ASP A 367 6.31 11.84 24.53
C ASP A 367 6.21 10.36 24.17
N ILE A 368 7.10 9.92 23.29
CA ILE A 368 7.25 8.53 22.91
C ILE A 368 7.99 7.88 24.09
N PHE A 369 7.26 7.15 24.93
CA PHE A 369 7.85 6.30 25.97
C PHE A 369 8.45 5.03 25.37
#